data_AF-A0A957KMR3-F1
#
_entry.id   AF-A0A957KMR3-F1
#
_cell.length_a   1.000
_cell.length_b   1.000
_cell.length_c   1.000
_cell.angle_alpha   90.00
_cell.angle_beta   90.00
_cell.angle_gamma   90.00
#
_symmetry.space_group_name_H-M   'P 1'
#
loop_
_entity.id
_entity.type
_entity.pdbx_description
1 polymer ?
#
loop_
_entity_poly.entity_id
_entity_poly.type
_entity_poly.pdbx_seq_one_letter_code
_entity_poly.pdbx_strand_id
1 'polypeptide(L)'
;MGTNQFGGKVDQAGVNEIIDGALDLGINFIDTADVYQQGRSETALGVALKGKWERVVLATKAFFPTGDGPNDKGVSRYHLVNAVEASLRRLQSDHIDLYQ
;
A
#
# COMPACT_ATOMS: atom_id res chain seq x y z
N MET A 1 10.42 -1.61 5.13
CA MET A 1 10.47 -0.14 4.95
C MET A 1 9.06 0.41 5.00
N GLY A 2 8.80 1.46 5.79
CA GLY A 2 7.48 2.11 5.86
C GLY A 2 7.31 3.19 4.78
N THR A 3 6.10 3.34 4.24
CA THR A 3 5.82 4.17 3.04
C THR A 3 4.80 5.29 3.28
N ASN A 4 4.61 5.73 4.53
CA ASN A 4 3.58 6.70 4.93
C ASN A 4 3.65 8.09 4.25
N GLN A 5 4.78 8.44 3.62
CA GLN A 5 4.96 9.71 2.90
C GLN A 5 4.80 9.60 1.37
N PHE A 6 4.63 8.37 0.83
CA PHE A 6 4.54 8.12 -0.61
C PHE A 6 3.21 8.61 -1.19
N GLY A 7 3.25 9.24 -2.36
CA GLY A 7 2.07 9.88 -2.97
C GLY A 7 1.64 11.17 -2.25
N GLY A 8 2.44 11.65 -1.31
CA GLY A 8 2.26 12.88 -0.55
C GLY A 8 3.50 13.76 -0.65
N LYS A 9 4.34 13.77 0.39
CA LYS A 9 5.62 14.51 0.38
C LYS A 9 6.63 13.95 -0.61
N VAL A 10 6.58 12.64 -0.84
CA VAL A 10 7.37 11.97 -1.87
C VAL A 10 6.47 11.75 -3.07
N ASP A 11 6.81 12.38 -4.19
CA ASP A 11 6.10 12.23 -5.45
C ASP A 11 6.43 10.88 -6.14
N GLN A 12 5.78 10.59 -7.27
CA GLN A 12 5.97 9.29 -7.92
C GLN A 12 7.43 9.03 -8.34
N ALA A 13 8.16 10.07 -8.78
CA ALA A 13 9.56 9.93 -9.17
C ALA A 13 10.42 9.54 -7.96
N GLY A 14 10.27 10.24 -6.84
CA GLY A 14 10.97 9.91 -5.60
C GLY A 14 10.58 8.54 -5.04
N VAL A 15 9.31 8.13 -5.18
CA VAL A 15 8.88 6.78 -4.78
C VAL A 15 9.62 5.72 -5.59
N ASN A 16 9.73 5.90 -6.90
CA ASN A 16 10.45 4.96 -7.78
C ASN A 16 11.93 4.85 -7.36
N GLU A 17 12.60 5.99 -7.17
CA GLU A 17 14.01 6.04 -6.74
C GLU A 17 14.25 5.35 -5.40
N ILE A 18 13.38 5.60 -4.41
CA ILE A 18 13.48 4.98 -3.09
C ILE A 18 13.26 3.47 -3.17
N ILE A 19 12.27 3.03 -3.95
CA ILE A 19 11.98 1.59 -4.12
C ILE A 19 13.15 0.88 -4.78
N ASP A 20 13.70 1.44 -5.86
CA ASP A 20 14.85 0.85 -6.55
C ASP A 20 16.07 0.78 -5.64
N GLY A 21 16.40 1.87 -4.94
CA GLY A 21 17.50 1.89 -3.98
C GLY A 21 17.29 0.93 -2.80
N ALA A 22 16.06 0.80 -2.27
CA ALA A 22 15.75 -0.14 -1.20
C ALA A 22 15.96 -1.59 -1.66
N LEU A 23 15.49 -1.93 -2.86
CA LEU A 23 15.66 -3.26 -3.44
C LEU A 23 17.13 -3.59 -3.74
N ASP A 24 17.92 -2.62 -4.19
CA ASP A 24 19.37 -2.78 -4.41
C ASP A 24 20.15 -3.01 -3.11
N LEU A 25 19.65 -2.47 -1.99
CA LEU A 25 20.17 -2.73 -0.64
C LEU A 25 19.64 -4.04 -0.03
N GLY A 26 18.84 -4.82 -0.77
CA GLY A 26 18.27 -6.09 -0.31
C GLY A 26 17.06 -5.94 0.62
N ILE A 27 16.47 -4.75 0.73
CA ILE A 27 15.23 -4.54 1.49
C ILE A 27 14.06 -5.04 0.63
N ASN A 28 13.42 -6.13 1.05
CA ASN A 28 12.27 -6.71 0.34
C ASN A 28 10.93 -6.55 1.08
N PHE A 29 10.92 -6.24 2.37
CA PHE A 29 9.67 -6.04 3.13
C PHE A 29 9.18 -4.59 3.01
N ILE A 30 8.00 -4.38 2.45
CA ILE A 30 7.38 -3.06 2.23
C ILE A 30 6.09 -2.96 3.05
N ASP A 31 6.00 -1.91 3.87
CA ASP A 31 4.87 -1.68 4.77
C ASP A 31 4.12 -0.39 4.39
N THR A 32 2.85 -0.55 4.04
CA THR A 32 1.92 0.55 3.71
C THR A 32 0.60 0.42 4.47
N ALA A 33 -0.37 1.29 4.22
CA ALA A 33 -1.73 1.19 4.75
C ALA A 33 -2.71 1.91 3.82
N ASP A 34 -3.98 1.48 3.82
CA ASP A 34 -5.05 2.09 3.03
C ASP A 34 -5.30 3.57 3.36
N VAL A 35 -5.10 3.96 4.63
CA VAL A 35 -5.23 5.35 5.09
C VAL A 35 -4.03 6.24 4.74
N TYR A 36 -2.87 5.67 4.38
CA TYR A 36 -1.67 6.48 4.11
C TYR A 36 -1.87 7.36 2.88
N GLN A 37 -1.80 8.67 3.11
CA GLN A 37 -2.05 9.69 2.09
C GLN A 37 -3.40 9.50 1.38
N GLN A 38 -4.42 9.02 2.08
CA GLN A 38 -5.75 8.71 1.52
C GLN A 38 -5.66 7.67 0.39
N GLY A 39 -4.91 6.58 0.63
CA GLY A 39 -4.68 5.50 -0.34
C GLY A 39 -3.62 5.80 -1.39
N ARG A 40 -3.11 7.04 -1.50
CA ARG A 40 -2.10 7.40 -2.52
C ARG A 40 -0.77 6.67 -2.33
N SER A 41 -0.44 6.25 -1.11
CA SER A 41 0.76 5.44 -0.88
C SER A 41 0.69 4.09 -1.60
N GLU A 42 -0.44 3.40 -1.52
CA GLU A 42 -0.69 2.15 -2.24
C GLU A 42 -0.70 2.35 -3.76
N THR A 43 -1.35 3.41 -4.23
CA THR A 43 -1.34 3.74 -5.67
C THR A 43 0.08 3.96 -6.19
N ALA A 44 0.90 4.72 -5.46
CA ALA A 44 2.27 5.01 -5.86
C ALA A 44 3.16 3.75 -5.83
N LEU A 45 2.95 2.87 -4.85
CA LEU A 45 3.63 1.57 -4.78
C LEU A 45 3.22 0.64 -5.92
N GLY A 46 1.93 0.58 -6.27
CA GLY A 46 1.46 -0.24 -7.40
C GLY A 46 2.15 0.14 -8.72
N VAL A 47 2.39 1.44 -8.93
CA VAL A 47 3.17 1.93 -10.07
C VAL A 47 4.65 1.52 -9.96
N ALA A 48 5.28 1.72 -8.81
CA ALA A 48 6.72 1.48 -8.62
C ALA A 48 7.12 0.00 -8.64
N LEU A 49 6.21 -0.89 -8.22
CA LEU A 49 6.43 -2.34 -8.12
C LEU A 49 6.06 -3.12 -9.38
N LYS A 50 5.55 -2.46 -10.42
CA LYS A 50 5.20 -3.10 -11.69
C LYS A 50 6.42 -3.83 -12.26
N GLY A 51 6.29 -5.16 -12.41
CA GLY A 51 7.36 -6.03 -12.90
C GLY A 51 8.45 -6.36 -11.88
N LYS A 52 8.20 -6.13 -10.59
CA LYS A 52 9.14 -6.40 -9.48
C LYS A 52 8.47 -7.13 -8.30
N TRP A 53 7.24 -7.62 -8.48
CA TRP A 53 6.43 -8.21 -7.41
C TRP A 53 7.09 -9.42 -6.75
N GLU A 54 7.84 -10.21 -7.51
CA GLU A 54 8.60 -11.36 -7.03
C GLU A 54 9.77 -10.99 -6.10
N ARG A 55 10.15 -9.71 -6.05
CA ARG A 55 11.26 -9.22 -5.22
C ARG A 55 10.80 -8.69 -3.86
N VAL A 56 9.50 -8.64 -3.60
CA VAL A 56 8.96 -7.97 -2.41
C VAL A 56 8.03 -8.86 -1.60
N VAL A 57 7.94 -8.55 -0.31
CA VAL A 57 6.88 -8.99 0.59
C VAL A 57 6.12 -7.72 0.98
N LEU A 58 4.89 -7.57 0.49
CA LEU A 58 4.05 -6.40 0.71
C LEU A 58 3.07 -6.62 1.86
N ALA A 59 3.15 -5.74 2.86
CA ALA A 59 2.19 -5.61 3.92
C ALA A 59 1.33 -4.35 3.74
N THR A 60 0.01 -4.50 3.81
CA THR A 60 -0.93 -3.37 3.96
C THR A 60 -1.93 -3.63 5.08
N LYS A 61 -2.63 -2.56 5.50
CA LYS A 61 -3.45 -2.55 6.70
C LYS A 61 -4.81 -1.94 6.42
N ALA A 62 -5.83 -2.36 7.16
CA ALA A 62 -7.13 -1.72 7.22
C ALA A 62 -7.65 -1.67 8.66
N PHE A 63 -8.05 -0.48 9.11
CA PHE A 63 -8.68 -0.28 10.43
C PHE A 63 -9.21 1.14 10.60
N PHE A 64 -8.35 2.11 10.28
CA PHE A 64 -8.66 3.51 10.48
C PHE A 64 -9.69 4.00 9.45
N PRO A 65 -10.41 5.11 9.73
CA PRO A 65 -11.41 5.62 8.81
C PRO A 65 -10.84 5.97 7.43
N THR A 66 -11.40 5.37 6.38
CA THR A 66 -11.12 5.71 4.97
C THR A 66 -12.23 6.56 4.34
N GLY A 67 -13.29 6.86 5.09
CA GLY A 67 -14.46 7.64 4.70
C GLY A 67 -15.27 8.06 5.93
N ASP A 68 -16.36 8.80 5.70
CA ASP A 68 -17.18 9.38 6.78
C ASP A 68 -18.30 8.45 7.26
N GLY A 69 -18.56 7.36 6.54
CA GLY A 69 -19.63 6.41 6.84
C GLY A 69 -19.32 5.51 8.03
N PRO A 70 -20.35 4.98 8.72
CA PRO A 70 -20.16 4.08 9.85
C PRO A 70 -19.46 2.75 9.48
N ASN A 71 -19.48 2.39 8.20
CA ASN A 71 -18.88 1.17 7.65
C ASN A 71 -17.48 1.40 7.03
N ASP A 72 -16.95 2.62 7.08
CA ASP A 72 -15.66 2.98 6.47
C ASP A 72 -14.48 2.84 7.45
N LYS A 73 -14.64 2.04 8.51
CA LYS A 73 -13.63 1.81 9.56
C LYS A 73 -13.81 0.48 10.30
N GLY A 74 -12.81 0.12 11.09
CA GLY A 74 -12.82 -0.99 12.05
C GLY A 74 -12.57 -2.35 11.40
N VAL A 75 -12.88 -3.43 12.12
CA VAL A 75 -12.58 -4.82 11.69
C VAL A 75 -13.84 -5.61 11.34
N SER A 76 -14.91 -4.92 10.93
CA SER A 76 -16.11 -5.62 10.47
C SER A 76 -15.81 -6.39 9.18
N ARG A 77 -16.45 -7.55 8.98
CA ARG A 77 -16.33 -8.31 7.73
C ARG A 77 -16.63 -7.44 6.50
N TYR A 78 -17.67 -6.59 6.61
CA TYR A 78 -18.04 -5.69 5.53
C TYR A 78 -16.91 -4.73 5.19
N HIS A 79 -16.32 -4.06 6.18
CA HIS A 79 -15.24 -3.12 5.94
C HIS A 79 -13.99 -3.81 5.40
N LEU A 80 -13.51 -4.87 6.05
CA LEU A 80 -12.26 -5.55 5.68
C LEU A 80 -12.29 -6.14 4.27
N VAL A 81 -13.41 -6.73 3.84
CA VAL A 81 -13.56 -7.26 2.47
C VAL A 81 -13.52 -6.12 1.44
N ASN A 82 -14.22 -5.02 1.69
CA ASN A 82 -14.16 -3.87 0.77
C ASN A 82 -12.78 -3.20 0.76
N ALA A 83 -12.11 -3.12 1.92
CA ALA A 83 -10.81 -2.50 2.07
C ALA A 83 -9.71 -3.31 1.36
N VAL A 84 -9.71 -4.65 1.48
CA VAL A 84 -8.71 -5.49 0.79
C VAL A 84 -8.88 -5.39 -0.73
N GLU A 85 -10.11 -5.42 -1.24
CA GLU A 85 -10.37 -5.25 -2.67
C GLU A 85 -9.94 -3.86 -3.18
N ALA A 86 -10.19 -2.81 -2.40
CA ALA A 86 -9.77 -1.46 -2.75
C ALA A 86 -8.24 -1.33 -2.74
N SER A 87 -7.56 -1.98 -1.80
CA SER A 87 -6.10 -2.01 -1.70
C SER A 87 -5.50 -2.71 -2.92
N LEU A 88 -6.00 -3.90 -3.28
CA LEU A 88 -5.58 -4.64 -4.49
C LEU A 88 -5.74 -3.80 -5.76
N ARG A 89 -6.87 -3.08 -5.90
CA ARG A 89 -7.09 -2.16 -7.04
C ARG A 89 -6.05 -1.03 -7.09
N ARG A 90 -5.75 -0.39 -5.96
CA ARG A 90 -4.74 0.69 -5.90
C ARG A 90 -3.33 0.15 -6.18
N LEU A 91 -3.01 -1.00 -5.61
CA LEU A 91 -1.74 -1.70 -5.81
C LEU A 91 -1.58 -2.27 -7.22
N GLN A 92 -2.65 -2.40 -8.01
CA GLN A 92 -2.60 -3.01 -9.34
C GLN A 92 -2.03 -4.44 -9.29
N SER A 93 -2.38 -5.18 -8.25
CA SER A 93 -1.94 -6.55 -7.98
C SER A 93 -3.13 -7.42 -7.60
N ASP A 94 -2.96 -8.73 -7.76
CA ASP A 94 -3.93 -9.76 -7.36
C ASP A 94 -3.63 -10.37 -5.98
N HIS A 95 -2.51 -9.99 -5.35
CA HIS A 95 -2.11 -10.51 -4.05
C HIS A 95 -1.55 -9.42 -3.12
N ILE A 96 -1.64 -9.73 -1.82
CA ILE A 96 -1.02 -9.04 -0.69
C ILE A 96 -0.42 -10.14 0.18
N ASP A 97 0.86 -10.05 0.54
CA ASP A 97 1.54 -11.11 1.31
C ASP A 97 1.13 -11.12 2.79
N LEU A 98 0.90 -9.93 3.35
CA LEU A 98 0.48 -9.75 4.73
C LEU A 98 -0.60 -8.67 4.83
N TYR A 99 -1.79 -9.08 5.23
CA TYR A 99 -2.91 -8.17 5.48
C TYR A 99 -3.16 -8.06 6.98
N GLN A 100 -3.18 -6.82 7.49
CA GLN A 100 -3.25 -6.51 8.93
C GLN A 100 -4.46 -5.66 9.32
#